data_AF-A0AAV0K606-F1
#
_entry.id   AF-A0AAV0K606-F1
#
_cell.length_a   1.000
_cell.length_b   1.000
_cell.length_c   1.000
_cell.angle_alpha   90.00
_cell.angle_beta   90.00
_cell.angle_gamma   90.00
#
_symmetry.space_group_name_H-M   'P 1'
#
loop_
_entity.id
_entity.type
_entity.pdbx_description
1 polymer ?
#
loop_
_entity_poly.entity_id
_entity_poly.type
_entity_poly.pdbx_seq_one_letter_code
_entity_poly.pdbx_strand_id
1 'polypeptide(L)'
;MTHFLPSLPSILFLLAVFSTTTVNLCFADGGFCSVPSVTETEEEQKHLYWKVTNPTLSPDHLRDLPGFTRSVYKTDHALITPESHVFSPIPEWTNALGAYMITPAMGSHFVMYLAKMKENSRAGRPPSGVERFLFVVQGSASLTNASGAIQKLMVDSYAYLPPNYDHELECVESATLIVFERRYASTMDRLPEQIVGSTDEQPLLETPGEVFELRKLLPQTLQYDFNIHIMDFQPGEFLNVKA
;
A
#
# COMPACT_ATOMS: atom_id res chain seq x y z
N MET A 1 -11.35 13.71 -93.43
CA MET A 1 -11.05 15.07 -93.92
C MET A 1 -10.60 15.91 -92.72
N THR A 2 -9.39 16.46 -92.81
CA THR A 2 -8.77 17.56 -92.03
C THR A 2 -8.68 17.39 -90.49
N HIS A 3 -7.53 17.00 -89.93
CA HIS A 3 -6.30 17.76 -89.58
C HIS A 3 -6.29 18.22 -88.11
N PHE A 4 -5.30 17.79 -87.32
CA PHE A 4 -4.18 18.60 -86.78
C PHE A 4 -3.27 17.77 -85.86
N LEU A 5 -1.94 17.92 -86.05
CA LEU A 5 -0.81 17.33 -85.29
C LEU A 5 -0.48 18.17 -84.01
N PRO A 6 0.69 18.02 -83.33
CA PRO A 6 1.05 17.03 -82.29
C PRO A 6 1.60 17.71 -81.00
N SER A 7 1.93 16.99 -79.92
CA SER A 7 2.94 17.49 -78.95
C SER A 7 3.62 16.39 -78.10
N LEU A 8 4.92 16.65 -77.92
CA LEU A 8 6.08 15.97 -77.34
C LEU A 8 5.97 14.87 -76.25
N PRO A 9 7.01 14.00 -76.14
CA PRO A 9 7.08 12.91 -75.16
C PRO A 9 7.58 13.41 -73.78
N SER A 10 6.96 12.90 -72.72
CA SER A 10 7.38 13.12 -71.33
C SER A 10 8.66 12.33 -70.99
N ILE A 11 9.68 13.06 -70.57
CA ILE A 11 10.96 12.55 -70.08
C ILE A 11 10.77 11.98 -68.67
N LEU A 12 11.08 10.69 -68.50
CA LEU A 12 11.04 9.96 -67.23
C LEU A 12 12.31 10.28 -66.43
N PHE A 13 12.19 11.08 -65.36
CA PHE A 13 13.28 11.34 -64.41
C PHE A 13 13.32 10.24 -63.35
N LEU A 14 14.36 9.38 -63.39
CA LEU A 14 14.72 8.46 -62.31
C LEU A 14 15.40 9.24 -61.18
N LEU A 15 14.73 9.36 -60.04
CA LEU A 15 15.33 9.84 -58.79
C LEU A 15 15.87 8.64 -58.01
N ALA A 16 17.19 8.49 -58.01
CA ALA A 16 17.90 7.55 -57.14
C ALA A 16 17.96 8.15 -55.72
N VAL A 17 17.22 7.55 -54.79
CA VAL A 17 17.29 7.90 -53.36
C VAL A 17 18.41 7.07 -52.73
N PHE A 18 19.51 7.72 -52.36
CA PHE A 18 20.54 7.12 -51.51
C PHE A 18 20.03 7.07 -50.06
N SER A 19 19.65 5.88 -49.59
CA SER A 19 19.41 5.63 -48.17
C SER A 19 20.75 5.38 -47.47
N THR A 20 21.20 6.31 -46.63
CA THR A 20 22.32 6.05 -45.72
C THR A 20 21.81 5.23 -44.53
N THR A 21 22.00 3.92 -44.59
CA THR A 21 21.86 3.01 -43.45
C THR A 21 23.07 3.16 -42.53
N THR A 22 22.87 3.71 -41.35
CA THR A 22 23.86 3.68 -40.27
C THR A 22 23.85 2.30 -39.62
N VAL A 23 24.91 1.52 -39.85
CA VAL A 23 25.15 0.25 -39.15
C VAL A 23 25.83 0.60 -37.82
N ASN A 24 25.09 0.51 -36.71
CA ASN A 24 25.70 0.55 -35.38
C ASN A 24 26.35 -0.81 -35.10
N LEU A 25 27.69 -0.87 -35.14
CA LEU A 25 28.45 -1.97 -34.56
C LEU A 25 28.38 -1.87 -33.03
N CYS A 26 27.68 -2.80 -32.38
CA CYS A 26 27.84 -3.04 -30.96
C CYS A 26 28.99 -4.03 -30.75
N PHE A 27 30.07 -3.58 -30.11
CA PHE A 27 31.05 -4.47 -29.51
C PHE A 27 30.47 -4.96 -28.18
N ALA A 28 30.20 -6.25 -28.08
CA ALA A 28 29.88 -6.89 -26.81
C ALA A 28 31.18 -7.04 -26.02
N ASP A 29 31.39 -6.16 -25.04
CA ASP A 29 32.37 -6.40 -23.98
C ASP A 29 31.65 -7.02 -22.77
N GLY A 30 32.32 -7.97 -22.11
CA GLY A 30 31.75 -8.96 -21.20
C GLY A 30 30.82 -8.37 -20.13
N GLY A 31 29.60 -8.90 -20.07
CA GLY A 31 28.58 -8.50 -19.12
C GLY A 31 28.98 -8.75 -17.67
N PHE A 32 29.19 -7.66 -16.95
CA PHE A 32 28.86 -7.57 -15.53
C PHE A 32 27.44 -7.02 -15.45
N CYS A 33 26.55 -7.65 -14.69
CA CYS A 33 25.22 -7.10 -14.41
C CYS A 33 25.37 -5.76 -13.66
N SER A 34 25.39 -4.66 -14.38
CA SER A 34 25.27 -3.32 -13.80
C SER A 34 23.81 -3.11 -13.42
N VAL A 35 23.55 -3.07 -12.11
CA VAL A 35 22.32 -2.50 -11.56
C VAL A 35 22.23 -1.07 -12.09
N PRO A 36 21.12 -0.66 -12.73
CA PRO A 36 20.99 0.72 -13.19
C PRO A 36 21.06 1.64 -11.96
N SER A 37 21.92 2.65 -12.05
CA SER A 37 21.99 3.71 -11.05
C SER A 37 20.66 4.43 -11.02
N VAL A 38 19.98 4.36 -9.87
CA VAL A 38 18.79 5.17 -9.56
C VAL A 38 19.14 6.63 -9.80
N THR A 39 18.51 7.25 -10.79
CA THR A 39 18.67 8.69 -11.05
C THR A 39 18.03 9.47 -9.91
N GLU A 40 18.68 10.54 -9.44
CA GLU A 40 18.21 11.41 -8.33
C GLU A 40 16.76 11.92 -8.52
N THR A 41 16.26 11.97 -9.75
CA THR A 41 14.86 12.26 -10.11
C THR A 41 13.83 11.24 -9.59
N GLU A 42 14.22 10.01 -9.26
CA GLU A 42 13.32 9.01 -8.66
C GLU A 42 13.16 9.18 -7.14
N GLU A 43 14.04 9.92 -6.46
CA GLU A 43 13.94 10.15 -5.01
C GLU A 43 12.91 11.21 -4.65
N GLU A 44 12.71 12.22 -5.51
CA GLU A 44 11.74 13.31 -5.29
C GLU A 44 10.26 12.86 -5.34
N GLN A 45 9.96 11.67 -5.89
CA GLN A 45 8.59 11.13 -5.96
C GLN A 45 8.24 10.13 -4.84
N LYS A 46 9.18 9.80 -3.96
CA LYS A 46 8.96 8.78 -2.92
C LYS A 46 8.19 9.39 -1.76
N HIS A 47 6.90 9.13 -1.70
CA HIS A 47 6.07 9.44 -0.54
C HIS A 47 6.53 8.65 0.70
N LEU A 48 6.15 9.13 1.89
CA LEU A 48 6.31 8.39 3.14
C LEU A 48 5.73 6.97 2.99
N TYR A 49 6.43 5.96 3.50
CA TYR A 49 6.08 4.54 3.32
C TYR A 49 6.16 3.98 1.89
N TRP A 50 6.81 4.65 0.93
CA TRP A 50 7.00 4.16 -0.45
C TRP A 50 7.42 2.68 -0.53
N LYS A 51 8.38 2.25 0.31
CA LYS A 51 8.89 0.86 0.31
C LYS A 51 7.87 -0.16 0.83
N VAL A 52 6.82 0.25 1.53
CA VAL A 52 5.71 -0.62 1.97
C VAL A 52 4.89 -1.05 0.76
N THR A 53 4.64 -0.13 -0.18
CA THR A 53 3.84 -0.39 -1.39
C THR A 53 4.69 -0.78 -2.59
N ASN A 54 5.99 -0.45 -2.56
CA ASN A 54 6.99 -0.74 -3.59
C ASN A 54 8.23 -1.38 -2.93
N PRO A 55 8.14 -2.66 -2.50
CA PRO A 55 9.22 -3.33 -1.78
C PRO A 55 10.46 -3.47 -2.65
N THR A 56 11.64 -3.31 -2.03
CA THR A 56 12.95 -3.45 -2.72
C THR A 56 13.09 -4.81 -3.39
N LEU A 57 12.63 -5.88 -2.73
CA LEU A 57 12.44 -7.18 -3.36
C LEU A 57 10.95 -7.33 -3.70
N SER A 58 10.58 -7.01 -4.93
CA SER A 58 9.20 -7.12 -5.43
C SER A 58 8.90 -8.53 -5.94
N PRO A 59 7.61 -8.90 -6.04
CA PRO A 59 7.21 -10.17 -6.67
C PRO A 59 7.72 -10.32 -8.10
N ASP A 60 7.91 -9.21 -8.84
CA ASP A 60 8.39 -9.24 -10.21
C ASP A 60 9.84 -9.73 -10.33
N HIS A 61 10.67 -9.50 -9.31
CA HIS A 61 12.03 -10.02 -9.25
C HIS A 61 12.09 -11.54 -9.06
N LEU A 62 10.98 -12.19 -8.70
CA LEU A 62 10.91 -13.62 -8.36
C LEU A 62 10.24 -14.45 -9.47
N ARG A 63 9.87 -13.84 -10.60
CA ARG A 63 9.11 -14.50 -11.68
C ARG A 63 9.79 -15.75 -12.26
N ASP A 64 11.12 -15.77 -12.26
CA ASP A 64 11.94 -16.88 -12.81
C ASP A 64 12.35 -17.91 -11.75
N LEU A 65 11.75 -17.86 -10.55
CA LEU A 65 11.99 -18.81 -9.45
C LEU A 65 10.69 -19.56 -9.10
N PRO A 66 10.34 -20.63 -9.85
CA PRO A 66 9.07 -21.34 -9.66
C PRO A 66 8.89 -21.85 -8.22
N GLY A 67 7.81 -21.43 -7.58
CA GLY A 67 7.45 -21.84 -6.21
C GLY A 67 8.26 -21.18 -5.11
N PHE A 68 9.20 -20.28 -5.43
CA PHE A 68 9.95 -19.55 -4.42
C PHE A 68 9.05 -18.54 -3.69
N THR A 69 9.13 -18.54 -2.36
CA THR A 69 8.51 -17.54 -1.49
C THR A 69 9.30 -17.42 -0.20
N ARG A 70 9.33 -16.21 0.37
CA ARG A 70 9.87 -15.95 1.70
C ARG A 70 8.82 -16.14 2.80
N SER A 71 7.55 -16.33 2.45
CA SER A 71 6.48 -16.52 3.41
C SER A 71 6.61 -17.85 4.15
N VAL A 72 6.33 -17.82 5.45
CA VAL A 72 6.36 -19.00 6.33
C VAL A 72 5.17 -18.91 7.29
N TYR A 73 4.46 -20.02 7.46
CA TYR A 73 3.42 -20.17 8.48
C TYR A 73 3.79 -21.31 9.43
N LYS A 74 3.82 -21.03 10.73
CA LYS A 74 4.13 -21.97 11.80
C LYS A 74 3.07 -21.88 12.90
N THR A 75 3.19 -22.76 13.90
CA THR A 75 2.20 -22.92 14.98
C THR A 75 1.95 -21.65 15.80
N ASP A 76 2.98 -20.82 16.00
CA ASP A 76 2.95 -19.67 16.91
C ASP A 76 3.29 -18.33 16.22
N HIS A 77 3.66 -18.35 14.93
CA HIS A 77 3.96 -17.14 14.17
C HIS A 77 3.83 -17.36 12.65
N ALA A 78 3.76 -16.25 11.92
CA ALA A 78 3.85 -16.23 10.48
C ALA A 78 4.73 -15.07 9.99
N LEU A 79 5.46 -15.30 8.91
CA LEU A 79 6.10 -14.28 8.09
C LEU A 79 5.34 -14.25 6.77
N ILE A 80 4.67 -13.13 6.45
CA ILE A 80 3.86 -12.99 5.23
C ILE A 80 4.52 -11.89 4.39
N THR A 81 4.93 -12.23 3.17
CA THR A 81 5.69 -11.35 2.28
C THR A 81 4.89 -10.98 1.02
N PRO A 82 5.25 -9.86 0.34
CA PRO A 82 4.43 -9.29 -0.74
C PRO A 82 4.05 -10.25 -1.86
N GLU A 83 4.93 -11.18 -2.23
CA GLU A 83 4.71 -12.18 -3.28
C GLU A 83 3.64 -13.24 -2.91
N SER A 84 3.23 -13.30 -1.64
CA SER A 84 2.21 -14.22 -1.15
C SER A 84 0.88 -13.53 -0.82
N HIS A 85 0.75 -12.23 -1.04
CA HIS A 85 -0.52 -11.54 -0.85
C HIS A 85 -1.54 -11.99 -1.89
N VAL A 86 -2.68 -12.49 -1.41
CA VAL A 86 -3.80 -12.90 -2.27
C VAL A 86 -4.86 -11.80 -2.26
N PHE A 87 -4.93 -11.01 -3.33
CA PHE A 87 -5.91 -9.94 -3.46
C PHE A 87 -7.21 -10.44 -4.09
N SER A 88 -8.34 -10.19 -3.42
CA SER A 88 -9.69 -10.46 -3.92
C SER A 88 -10.64 -9.31 -3.61
N PRO A 89 -11.79 -9.16 -4.29
CA PRO A 89 -12.81 -8.21 -3.88
C PRO A 89 -13.19 -8.40 -2.41
N ILE A 90 -13.33 -7.30 -1.67
CA ILE A 90 -13.78 -7.34 -0.27
C ILE A 90 -15.31 -7.29 -0.26
N PRO A 91 -16.01 -8.22 0.40
CA PRO A 91 -17.46 -8.17 0.54
C PRO A 91 -17.93 -6.82 1.08
N GLU A 92 -19.04 -6.29 0.55
CA GLU A 92 -19.63 -4.98 0.88
C GLU A 92 -18.78 -3.74 0.56
N TRP A 93 -17.55 -3.90 0.07
CA TRP A 93 -16.75 -2.77 -0.42
C TRP A 93 -16.94 -2.61 -1.93
N THR A 94 -17.01 -1.36 -2.39
CA THR A 94 -17.12 -1.02 -3.81
C THR A 94 -15.74 -0.65 -4.35
N ASN A 95 -15.36 -1.23 -5.49
CA ASN A 95 -14.09 -0.97 -6.20
C ASN A 95 -12.83 -1.07 -5.33
N ALA A 96 -12.77 -2.07 -4.46
CA ALA A 96 -11.62 -2.32 -3.60
C ALA A 96 -11.20 -3.80 -3.64
N LEU A 97 -9.90 -4.05 -3.50
CA LEU A 97 -9.32 -5.38 -3.33
C LEU A 97 -8.69 -5.51 -1.95
N GLY A 98 -8.88 -6.64 -1.29
CA GLY A 98 -8.32 -6.95 0.01
C GLY A 98 -7.39 -8.15 -0.05
N ALA A 99 -6.31 -8.11 0.72
CA ALA A 99 -5.47 -9.26 1.02
C ALA A 99 -5.45 -9.50 2.53
N TYR A 100 -6.17 -10.53 2.98
CA TYR A 100 -6.17 -10.95 4.38
C TYR A 100 -4.85 -11.64 4.72
N MET A 101 -4.15 -11.11 5.72
CA MET A 101 -2.86 -11.61 6.17
C MET A 101 -3.02 -12.41 7.46
N ILE A 102 -3.78 -11.88 8.42
CA ILE A 102 -4.05 -12.55 9.69
C ILE A 102 -5.56 -12.69 9.84
N THR A 103 -6.02 -13.86 10.26
CA THR A 103 -7.43 -14.12 10.62
C THR A 103 -7.51 -15.07 11.82
N PRO A 104 -8.67 -15.18 12.49
CA PRO A 104 -8.85 -16.13 13.58
C PRO A 104 -8.59 -17.60 13.24
N ALA A 105 -8.53 -17.98 11.94
CA ALA A 105 -8.08 -19.30 11.53
C ALA A 105 -6.62 -19.60 11.92
N MET A 106 -5.82 -18.56 12.22
CA MET A 106 -4.45 -18.65 12.72
C MET A 106 -4.37 -18.63 14.26
N GLY A 107 -5.50 -18.60 14.96
CA GLY A 107 -5.57 -18.51 16.43
C GLY A 107 -5.56 -17.08 17.00
N SER A 108 -5.58 -16.05 16.16
CA SER A 108 -5.75 -14.66 16.60
C SER A 108 -7.21 -14.36 17.00
N HIS A 109 -7.42 -13.26 17.73
CA HIS A 109 -8.77 -12.71 17.99
C HIS A 109 -9.11 -11.49 17.10
N PHE A 110 -8.31 -11.25 16.07
CA PHE A 110 -8.44 -10.11 15.15
C PHE A 110 -8.16 -10.56 13.71
N VAL A 111 -8.62 -9.77 12.75
CA VAL A 111 -8.19 -9.84 11.36
C VAL A 111 -7.26 -8.67 11.05
N MET A 112 -6.27 -8.91 10.19
CA MET A 112 -5.40 -7.89 9.61
C MET A 112 -5.38 -8.08 8.10
N TYR A 113 -5.66 -7.02 7.35
CA TYR A 113 -5.66 -7.08 5.89
C TYR A 113 -5.18 -5.77 5.27
N LEU A 114 -4.61 -5.88 4.08
CA LEU A 114 -4.37 -4.74 3.19
C LEU A 114 -5.61 -4.49 2.37
N ALA A 115 -6.08 -3.24 2.30
CA ALA A 115 -7.16 -2.83 1.41
C ALA A 115 -6.63 -1.85 0.36
N LYS A 116 -6.72 -2.22 -0.91
CA LYS A 116 -6.42 -1.38 -2.07
C LYS A 116 -7.72 -0.79 -2.60
N MET A 117 -7.98 0.46 -2.20
CA MET A 117 -9.08 1.29 -2.66
C MET A 117 -8.70 1.95 -3.98
N LYS A 118 -9.52 1.74 -5.02
CA LYS A 118 -9.36 2.36 -6.34
C LYS A 118 -10.25 3.61 -6.47
N GLU A 119 -10.29 4.18 -7.66
CA GLU A 119 -11.07 5.38 -7.97
C GLU A 119 -12.55 5.21 -7.61
N ASN A 120 -13.14 6.20 -6.94
CA ASN A 120 -14.54 6.19 -6.52
C ASN A 120 -14.93 4.92 -5.73
N SER A 121 -14.07 4.47 -4.81
CA SER A 121 -14.32 3.32 -3.95
C SER A 121 -14.97 3.71 -2.62
N ARG A 122 -15.68 2.76 -2.03
CA ARG A 122 -16.34 2.91 -0.73
C ARG A 122 -16.14 1.64 0.10
N ALA A 123 -15.80 1.80 1.37
CA ALA A 123 -15.72 0.67 2.30
C ALA A 123 -17.10 0.23 2.78
N GLY A 124 -17.28 -1.08 2.91
CA GLY A 124 -18.43 -1.67 3.60
C GLY A 124 -18.32 -1.57 5.11
N ARG A 125 -19.46 -1.58 5.79
CA ARG A 125 -19.50 -1.59 7.26
C ARG A 125 -18.98 -2.92 7.81
N PRO A 126 -18.25 -2.91 8.93
CA PRO A 126 -17.87 -4.14 9.60
C PRO A 126 -19.12 -4.82 10.21
N PRO A 127 -19.06 -6.13 10.53
CA PRO A 127 -20.15 -6.82 11.19
C PRO A 127 -20.52 -6.22 12.56
N SER A 128 -21.72 -6.54 13.06
CA SER A 128 -22.17 -6.06 14.37
C SER A 128 -21.23 -6.49 15.52
N GLY A 129 -20.91 -5.54 16.40
CA GLY A 129 -19.99 -5.72 17.53
C GLY A 129 -18.52 -5.78 17.14
N VAL A 130 -18.17 -5.48 15.88
CA VAL A 130 -16.79 -5.43 15.40
C VAL A 130 -16.32 -3.98 15.41
N GLU A 131 -15.21 -3.73 16.08
CA GLU A 131 -14.46 -2.47 16.00
C GLU A 131 -13.43 -2.54 14.87
N ARG A 132 -13.11 -1.38 14.29
CA ARG A 132 -12.20 -1.28 13.14
C ARG A 132 -11.16 -0.20 13.39
N PHE A 133 -9.90 -0.52 13.14
CA PHE A 133 -8.82 0.44 13.03
C PHE A 133 -8.28 0.41 11.60
N LEU A 134 -7.98 1.58 11.02
CA LEU A 134 -7.35 1.69 9.71
C LEU A 134 -6.21 2.70 9.73
N PHE A 135 -5.21 2.46 8.90
CA PHE A 135 -4.02 3.28 8.74
C PHE A 135 -3.70 3.45 7.25
N VAL A 136 -3.47 4.69 6.81
CA VAL A 136 -3.20 4.99 5.40
C VAL A 136 -1.70 4.88 5.11
N VAL A 137 -1.32 3.94 4.25
CA VAL A 137 0.08 3.75 3.83
C VAL A 137 0.39 4.34 2.45
N GLN A 138 -0.63 4.64 1.65
CA GLN A 138 -0.49 5.29 0.35
C GLN A 138 -1.80 6.00 -0.01
N GLY A 139 -1.69 7.15 -0.69
CA GLY A 139 -2.83 7.88 -1.22
C GLY A 139 -3.61 8.61 -0.13
N SER A 140 -4.93 8.70 -0.29
CA SER A 140 -5.81 9.34 0.71
C SER A 140 -7.24 8.81 0.66
N ALA A 141 -7.92 8.87 1.80
CA ALA A 141 -9.33 8.52 1.95
C ALA A 141 -10.08 9.61 2.72
N SER A 142 -11.41 9.63 2.62
CA SER A 142 -12.29 10.53 3.37
C SER A 142 -13.15 9.70 4.31
N LEU A 143 -13.14 10.05 5.60
CA LEU A 143 -13.98 9.44 6.62
C LEU A 143 -15.09 10.41 7.00
N THR A 144 -16.34 10.00 6.78
CA THR A 144 -17.53 10.72 7.23
C THR A 144 -18.07 10.01 8.47
N ASN A 145 -18.24 10.76 9.56
CA ASN A 145 -18.77 10.21 10.81
C ASN A 145 -20.31 10.31 10.89
N ALA A 146 -20.90 9.79 11.98
CA ALA A 146 -22.36 9.80 12.17
C ALA A 146 -22.99 11.21 12.21
N SER A 147 -22.22 12.25 12.55
CA SER A 147 -22.67 13.66 12.52
C SER A 147 -22.58 14.30 11.12
N GLY A 148 -22.04 13.60 10.13
CA GLY A 148 -21.79 14.12 8.79
C GLY A 148 -20.49 14.92 8.66
N ALA A 149 -19.65 14.95 9.70
CA ALA A 149 -18.35 15.61 9.63
C ALA A 149 -17.38 14.76 8.81
N ILE A 150 -16.74 15.38 7.82
CA ILE A 150 -15.81 14.74 6.89
C ILE A 150 -14.37 15.05 7.31
N GLN A 151 -13.56 14.01 7.45
CA GLN A 151 -12.15 14.09 7.80
C GLN A 151 -11.32 13.43 6.70
N LYS A 152 -10.36 14.18 6.14
CA LYS A 152 -9.44 13.65 5.13
C LYS A 152 -8.29 12.93 5.82
N LEU A 153 -8.08 11.67 5.46
CA LEU A 153 -7.01 10.82 5.93
C LEU A 153 -5.94 10.76 4.84
N MET A 154 -4.77 11.33 5.12
CA MET A 154 -3.60 11.28 4.25
C MET A 154 -2.70 10.11 4.67
N VAL A 155 -1.63 9.84 3.93
CA VAL A 155 -0.57 8.93 4.38
C VAL A 155 -0.15 9.29 5.81
N ASP A 156 0.01 8.27 6.66
CA ASP A 156 0.32 8.38 8.10
C ASP A 156 -0.84 8.79 9.01
N SER A 157 -2.01 9.09 8.43
CA SER A 157 -3.25 9.24 9.19
C SER A 157 -3.90 7.88 9.51
N TYR A 158 -4.63 7.84 10.61
CA TYR A 158 -5.37 6.67 11.06
C TYR A 158 -6.74 7.03 11.60
N ALA A 159 -7.62 6.04 11.67
CA ALA A 159 -8.90 6.15 12.33
C ALA A 159 -9.24 4.88 13.11
N TYR A 160 -9.80 5.06 14.30
CA TYR A 160 -10.44 4.03 15.10
C TYR A 160 -11.95 4.25 15.14
N LEU A 161 -12.67 3.17 14.90
CA LEU A 161 -14.13 3.11 14.80
C LEU A 161 -14.64 2.13 15.86
N PRO A 162 -15.38 2.61 16.87
CA PRO A 162 -15.98 1.78 17.90
C PRO A 162 -16.89 0.68 17.30
N PRO A 163 -17.18 -0.39 18.07
CA PRO A 163 -18.15 -1.38 17.61
C PRO A 163 -19.49 -0.71 17.30
N ASN A 164 -20.12 -1.13 16.19
CA ASN A 164 -21.42 -0.62 15.73
C ASN A 164 -21.46 0.88 15.40
N TYR A 165 -20.31 1.54 15.23
CA TYR A 165 -20.24 2.95 14.90
C TYR A 165 -20.61 3.23 13.43
N ASP A 166 -21.59 4.10 13.20
CA ASP A 166 -21.98 4.54 11.86
C ASP A 166 -20.93 5.48 11.26
N HIS A 167 -20.39 5.09 10.10
CA HIS A 167 -19.40 5.83 9.34
C HIS A 167 -19.48 5.49 7.86
N GLU A 168 -18.86 6.34 7.04
CA GLU A 168 -18.57 6.08 5.63
C GLU A 168 -17.10 6.36 5.36
N LEU A 169 -16.43 5.44 4.67
CA LEU A 169 -15.04 5.62 4.23
C LEU A 169 -15.01 5.53 2.70
N GLU A 170 -14.56 6.59 2.06
CA GLU A 170 -14.55 6.75 0.61
C GLU A 170 -13.15 7.10 0.11
N CYS A 171 -12.88 6.78 -1.15
CA CYS A 171 -11.69 7.22 -1.83
C CYS A 171 -12.03 7.65 -3.25
N VAL A 172 -11.66 8.90 -3.60
CA VAL A 172 -11.91 9.46 -4.93
C VAL A 172 -10.88 8.95 -5.93
N GLU A 173 -9.59 8.92 -5.56
CA GLU A 173 -8.49 8.54 -6.44
C GLU A 173 -7.97 7.13 -6.14
N SER A 174 -7.08 7.00 -5.17
CA SER A 174 -6.62 5.70 -4.69
C SER A 174 -6.11 5.80 -3.25
N ALA A 175 -6.22 4.69 -2.53
CA ALA A 175 -5.62 4.54 -1.21
C ALA A 175 -5.20 3.08 -0.98
N THR A 176 -4.09 2.88 -0.29
CA THR A 176 -3.75 1.59 0.32
C THR A 176 -3.83 1.75 1.82
N LEU A 177 -4.65 0.91 2.45
CA LEU A 177 -4.87 0.90 3.89
C LEU A 177 -4.36 -0.40 4.50
N ILE A 178 -3.83 -0.32 5.71
CA ILE A 178 -3.75 -1.48 6.62
C ILE A 178 -4.96 -1.39 7.55
N VAL A 179 -5.76 -2.45 7.61
CA VAL A 179 -6.98 -2.48 8.43
C VAL A 179 -6.89 -3.63 9.43
N PHE A 180 -7.26 -3.32 10.67
CA PHE A 180 -7.46 -4.27 11.74
C PHE A 180 -8.93 -4.27 12.13
N GLU A 181 -9.52 -5.45 12.30
CA GLU A 181 -10.85 -5.57 12.89
C GLU A 181 -10.87 -6.65 13.95
N ARG A 182 -11.67 -6.44 14.98
CA ARG A 182 -11.79 -7.34 16.11
C ARG A 182 -13.21 -7.29 16.67
N ARG A 183 -13.70 -8.41 17.18
CA ARG A 183 -14.92 -8.40 17.99
C ARG A 183 -14.59 -7.74 19.33
N TYR A 184 -15.20 -6.59 19.59
CA TYR A 184 -14.95 -5.82 20.79
C TYR A 184 -15.32 -6.63 22.04
N ALA A 185 -14.36 -6.77 22.96
CA ALA A 185 -14.61 -7.36 24.25
C ALA A 185 -15.15 -6.27 25.19
N SER A 186 -16.47 -6.22 25.36
CA SER A 186 -17.10 -5.28 26.28
C SER A 186 -16.60 -5.53 27.70
N THR A 187 -15.84 -4.57 28.23
CA THR A 187 -15.27 -4.62 29.58
C THR A 187 -16.02 -3.75 30.58
N MET A 188 -16.81 -2.76 30.13
CA MET A 188 -17.42 -1.72 30.98
C MET A 188 -18.69 -1.13 30.36
N ASP A 189 -19.43 -0.34 31.14
CA ASP A 189 -20.59 0.46 30.69
C ASP A 189 -20.21 1.59 29.70
N ARG A 190 -18.92 1.92 29.56
CA ARG A 190 -18.44 2.96 28.64
C ARG A 190 -17.80 2.35 27.40
N LEU A 191 -18.41 2.63 26.25
CA LEU A 191 -17.86 2.28 24.93
C LEU A 191 -16.70 3.22 24.56
N PRO A 192 -15.74 2.74 23.76
CA PRO A 192 -14.69 3.58 23.20
C PRO A 192 -15.30 4.59 22.23
N GLU A 193 -14.62 5.72 22.05
CA GLU A 193 -15.03 6.80 21.17
C GLU A 193 -14.26 6.74 19.84
N GLN A 194 -14.84 7.32 18.78
CA GLN A 194 -14.14 7.48 17.50
C GLN A 194 -12.88 8.30 17.70
N ILE A 195 -11.77 7.84 17.09
CA ILE A 195 -10.51 8.58 17.07
C ILE A 195 -10.08 8.72 15.62
N VAL A 196 -9.59 9.90 15.28
CA VAL A 196 -8.86 10.19 14.05
C VAL A 196 -7.60 10.93 14.46
N GLY A 197 -6.46 10.58 13.86
CA GLY A 197 -5.19 11.22 14.18
C GLY A 197 -4.14 10.93 13.14
N SER A 198 -2.95 11.48 13.37
CA SER A 198 -1.74 11.22 12.60
C SER A 198 -0.63 10.77 13.54
N THR A 199 0.30 9.92 13.05
CA THR A 199 1.38 9.37 13.88
C THR A 199 2.30 10.46 14.41
N ASP A 200 2.65 11.44 13.58
CA ASP A 200 3.52 12.57 13.91
C ASP A 200 2.96 13.49 15.01
N GLU A 201 1.64 13.49 15.19
CA GLU A 201 0.97 14.21 16.28
C GLU A 201 0.98 13.44 17.61
N GLN A 202 1.35 12.16 17.61
CA GLN A 202 1.39 11.35 18.84
C GLN A 202 2.70 11.58 19.60
N PRO A 203 2.64 11.73 20.95
CA PRO A 203 3.83 11.95 21.75
C PRO A 203 4.71 10.70 21.75
N LEU A 204 6.03 10.95 21.74
CA LEU A 204 7.00 9.92 22.10
C LEU A 204 6.83 9.54 23.57
N LEU A 205 6.77 8.24 23.82
CA LEU A 205 6.66 7.69 25.17
C LEU A 205 8.02 7.20 25.64
N GLU A 206 8.24 7.28 26.95
CA GLU A 206 9.39 6.66 27.58
C GLU A 206 9.32 5.13 27.42
N THR A 207 10.48 4.54 27.11
CA THR A 207 10.66 3.09 26.92
C THR A 207 11.75 2.58 27.88
N PRO A 208 11.48 2.51 29.21
CA PRO A 208 12.49 2.12 30.19
C PRO A 208 13.10 0.75 29.88
N GLY A 209 14.42 0.71 29.70
CA GLY A 209 15.16 -0.51 29.40
C GLY A 209 15.20 -0.88 27.91
N GLU A 210 14.67 -0.04 27.03
CA GLU A 210 14.69 -0.23 25.57
C GLU A 210 15.27 1.02 24.88
N VAL A 211 15.60 0.89 23.60
CA VAL A 211 16.22 1.97 22.80
C VAL A 211 15.31 2.54 21.72
N PHE A 212 14.24 1.83 21.35
CA PHE A 212 13.33 2.28 20.30
C PHE A 212 12.48 3.48 20.75
N GLU A 213 12.14 4.32 19.78
CA GLU A 213 11.11 5.33 19.93
C GLU A 213 9.72 4.67 19.89
N LEU A 214 8.83 5.01 20.82
CA LEU A 214 7.49 4.45 20.88
C LEU A 214 6.42 5.52 20.80
N ARG A 215 5.48 5.34 19.88
CA ARG A 215 4.20 6.06 19.85
C ARG A 215 3.05 5.07 19.99
N LYS A 216 2.00 5.45 20.71
CA LYS A 216 0.74 4.69 20.75
C LYS A 216 -0.37 5.51 20.11
N LEU A 217 -1.14 4.87 19.24
CA LEU A 217 -2.14 5.57 18.42
C LEU A 217 -3.51 5.65 19.12
N LEU A 218 -3.78 4.77 20.10
CA LEU A 218 -5.01 4.80 20.87
C LEU A 218 -4.76 5.14 22.35
N PRO A 219 -5.74 5.73 23.06
CA PRO A 219 -5.66 5.98 24.50
C PRO A 219 -5.39 4.72 25.31
N GLN A 220 -4.70 4.87 26.43
CA GLN A 220 -4.38 3.79 27.36
C GLN A 220 -5.46 3.62 28.45
N THR A 221 -6.72 3.77 28.08
CA THR A 221 -7.86 3.64 28.99
C THR A 221 -8.55 2.29 28.81
N LEU A 222 -9.23 1.80 29.86
CA LEU A 222 -9.83 0.45 29.91
C LEU A 222 -10.92 0.18 28.84
N GLN A 223 -11.45 1.22 28.21
CA GLN A 223 -12.47 1.11 27.17
C GLN A 223 -11.90 0.62 25.82
N TYR A 224 -10.58 0.72 25.61
CA TYR A 224 -9.89 0.20 24.43
C TYR A 224 -9.24 -1.14 24.78
N ASP A 225 -9.64 -2.23 24.10
CA ASP A 225 -9.20 -3.59 24.40
C ASP A 225 -8.00 -4.06 23.53
N PHE A 226 -7.47 -3.15 22.70
CA PHE A 226 -6.20 -3.25 21.99
C PHE A 226 -5.58 -1.87 21.79
N ASN A 227 -4.35 -1.83 21.29
CA ASN A 227 -3.66 -0.59 20.88
C ASN A 227 -2.83 -0.85 19.62
N ILE A 228 -2.46 0.21 18.90
CA ILE A 228 -1.54 0.17 17.76
C ILE A 228 -0.32 0.99 18.13
N HIS A 229 0.84 0.37 18.01
CA HIS A 229 2.12 1.00 18.34
C HIS A 229 2.93 1.23 17.07
N ILE A 230 3.59 2.39 16.99
CA ILE A 230 4.64 2.66 16.02
C ILE A 230 5.96 2.64 16.79
N MET A 231 6.90 1.85 16.28
CA MET A 231 8.21 1.65 16.90
C MET A 231 9.30 1.96 15.86
N ASP A 232 10.12 2.96 16.13
CA ASP A 232 11.23 3.34 15.26
C ASP A 232 12.56 2.90 15.89
N PHE A 233 13.39 2.26 15.08
CA PHE A 233 14.72 1.78 15.46
C PHE A 233 15.76 2.44 14.56
N GLN A 234 16.81 3.02 15.14
CA GLN A 234 17.98 3.42 14.38
C GLN A 234 18.76 2.20 13.87
N PRO A 235 19.51 2.32 12.77
CA PRO A 235 20.32 1.22 12.27
C PRO A 235 21.26 0.67 13.34
N GLY A 236 21.11 -0.62 13.66
CA GLY A 236 21.90 -1.33 14.67
C GLY A 236 21.20 -1.48 16.02
N GLU A 237 20.08 -0.80 16.26
CA GLU A 237 19.26 -0.99 17.45
C GLU A 237 18.44 -2.29 17.37
N PHE A 238 18.16 -2.87 18.53
CA PHE A 238 17.39 -4.09 18.70
C PHE A 238 16.69 -4.09 20.06
N LEU A 239 15.68 -4.96 20.24
CA LEU A 239 15.03 -5.14 21.54
C LEU A 239 16.00 -5.76 22.54
N ASN A 240 16.06 -5.19 23.74
CA ASN A 240 16.85 -5.79 24.80
C ASN A 240 16.19 -7.10 25.27
N VAL A 241 17.01 -8.13 25.49
CA VAL A 241 16.52 -9.33 26.14
C VAL A 241 16.24 -8.96 27.59
N LYS A 242 14.97 -9.02 28.01
CA LYS A 242 14.62 -8.87 29.43
C LYS A 242 15.42 -9.89 30.23
N ALA A 243 16.38 -9.40 31.01
CA ALA A 243 17.15 -10.20 31.96
C ALA A 243 16.26 -10.66 33.13
#